data_AF-A0A662H5J7-F1
#
_entry.id   AF-A0A662H5J7-F1
#
_cell.length_a   1.000
_cell.length_b   1.000
_cell.length_c   1.000
_cell.angle_alpha   90.00
_cell.angle_beta   90.00
_cell.angle_gamma   90.00
#
_symmetry.space_group_name_H-M   'P 1'
#
loop_
_entity.id
_entity.type
_entity.pdbx_description
1 polymer ?
#
loop_
_entity_poly.entity_id
_entity_poly.type
_entity_poly.pdbx_seq_one_letter_code
_entity_poly.pdbx_strand_id
1 'polypeptide(L)'
;VIDVYAEVLEADGGTRTASITAASVALADAGIPLRDLVAAIAVGKVENTLVVDLNGIEDQYGEGDMPVAMMPKLGYITLLQADGSFTPEEFERGLAMARQAIYRLYEGQKKALRRKYLEIAKEVSEGG
;
A
#
# COMPACT_ATOMS: atom_id res chain seq x y z
N VAL A 1 -3.44 -4.93 24.12
CA VAL A 1 -2.64 -5.40 22.96
C VAL A 1 -3.53 -5.28 21.74
N ILE A 2 -2.99 -4.89 20.58
CA ILE A 2 -3.71 -4.85 19.31
C ILE A 2 -3.02 -5.87 18.41
N ASP A 3 -3.77 -6.91 18.02
CA ASP A 3 -3.26 -7.97 17.16
C ASP A 3 -3.79 -7.78 15.74
N VAL A 4 -2.90 -7.91 14.76
CA VAL A 4 -3.22 -7.75 13.34
C VAL A 4 -2.72 -8.98 12.60
N TYR A 5 -3.64 -9.63 11.89
CA TYR A 5 -3.34 -10.79 11.07
C TYR A 5 -3.60 -10.45 9.61
N ALA A 6 -2.69 -10.86 8.74
CA ALA A 6 -2.83 -10.75 7.30
C ALA A 6 -2.57 -12.12 6.69
N GLU A 7 -3.54 -12.63 5.93
CA GLU A 7 -3.43 -13.89 5.21
C GLU A 7 -3.45 -13.59 3.70
N VAL A 8 -2.43 -14.08 3.00
CA VAL A 8 -2.33 -13.97 1.55
C VAL A 8 -2.99 -15.20 0.94
N LEU A 9 -4.18 -15.03 0.40
CA LEU A 9 -4.94 -16.12 -0.23
C LEU A 9 -4.37 -16.50 -1.61
N GLU A 10 -3.85 -15.50 -2.32
CA GLU A 10 -3.22 -15.63 -3.63
C GLU A 10 -2.05 -14.64 -3.70
N ALA A 11 -0.95 -15.06 -4.31
CA ALA A 11 0.28 -14.27 -4.41
C ALA A 11 0.64 -14.03 -5.88
N ASP A 12 0.79 -12.76 -6.25
CA ASP A 12 1.20 -12.32 -7.59
C ASP A 12 2.09 -11.07 -7.50
N GLY A 13 3.18 -11.16 -6.74
CA GLY A 13 4.04 -10.01 -6.42
C GLY A 13 3.41 -9.08 -5.37
N GLY A 14 4.22 -8.25 -4.71
CA GLY A 14 3.72 -7.18 -3.83
C GLY A 14 2.91 -7.63 -2.60
N THR A 15 2.94 -8.91 -2.20
CA THR A 15 2.05 -9.43 -1.14
C THR A 15 2.17 -8.67 0.18
N ARG A 16 3.37 -8.20 0.52
CA ARG A 16 3.61 -7.38 1.72
C ARG A 16 2.97 -5.99 1.61
N THR A 17 3.01 -5.35 0.45
CA THR A 17 2.46 -4.00 0.25
C THR A 17 0.92 -4.06 0.24
N ALA A 18 0.37 -5.11 -0.37
CA ALA A 18 -1.05 -5.45 -0.28
C ALA A 18 -1.47 -5.68 1.18
N SER A 19 -0.73 -6.49 1.93
CA SER A 19 -1.02 -6.80 3.34
C SER A 19 -0.98 -5.56 4.24
N ILE A 20 0.02 -4.68 4.08
CA ILE A 20 0.11 -3.41 4.83
C ILE A 20 -1.09 -2.51 4.53
N THR A 21 -1.45 -2.38 3.25
CA THR A 21 -2.57 -1.55 2.81
C THR A 21 -3.90 -2.08 3.36
N ALA A 22 -4.11 -3.40 3.33
CA ALA A 22 -5.27 -4.06 3.89
C ALA A 22 -5.34 -3.93 5.42
N ALA A 23 -4.21 -4.16 6.11
CA ALA A 23 -4.10 -4.00 7.56
C ALA A 23 -4.44 -2.57 8.00
N SER A 24 -3.99 -1.55 7.25
CA SER A 24 -4.33 -0.16 7.57
C SER A 24 -5.82 0.12 7.45
N VAL A 25 -6.49 -0.46 6.45
CA VAL A 25 -7.95 -0.34 6.31
C VAL A 25 -8.65 -1.09 7.44
N ALA A 26 -8.21 -2.30 7.78
CA ALA A 26 -8.78 -3.09 8.86
C ALA A 26 -8.66 -2.41 10.24
N LEU A 27 -7.52 -1.78 10.53
CA LEU A 27 -7.32 -1.01 11.77
C LEU A 27 -8.26 0.19 11.86
N ALA A 28 -8.39 0.95 10.77
CA ALA A 28 -9.33 2.07 10.70
C ALA A 28 -10.78 1.59 10.86
N ASP A 29 -11.11 0.46 10.21
CA ASP A 29 -12.42 -0.15 10.26
C ASP A 29 -12.80 -0.67 11.67
N ALA A 30 -11.82 -1.20 12.40
CA ALA A 30 -11.96 -1.58 13.80
C ALA A 30 -12.12 -0.36 14.75
N GLY A 31 -12.07 0.87 14.23
CA GLY A 31 -12.21 2.09 15.01
C GLY A 31 -10.97 2.43 15.85
N ILE A 32 -9.81 1.85 15.54
CA ILE A 32 -8.57 2.13 16.25
C ILE A 32 -8.06 3.53 15.85
N PRO A 33 -7.76 4.42 16.79
CA PRO A 33 -7.22 5.75 16.47
C PRO A 33 -5.86 5.66 15.78
N LEU A 34 -5.80 6.09 14.51
CA LEU A 34 -4.59 6.16 13.71
C LEU A 34 -4.19 7.63 13.49
N ARG A 35 -2.88 7.89 13.37
CA ARG A 35 -2.37 9.22 12.97
C ARG A 35 -2.69 9.54 11.51
N ASP A 36 -2.60 8.52 10.67
CA ASP A 36 -2.95 8.51 9.26
C ASP A 36 -3.12 7.05 8.80
N LEU A 37 -3.73 6.82 7.64
CA LEU A 37 -3.66 5.51 6.99
C LEU A 37 -2.25 5.28 6.45
N VAL A 38 -1.88 4.00 6.35
CA VAL A 38 -0.67 3.55 5.68
C VAL A 38 -1.06 2.93 4.35
N ALA A 39 -0.49 3.45 3.26
CA ALA A 39 -0.58 2.88 1.92
C ALA A 39 0.81 2.43 1.48
N ALA A 40 0.88 1.29 0.79
CA ALA A 40 2.15 0.71 0.37
C ALA A 40 2.11 0.26 -1.09
N ILE A 41 3.24 0.39 -1.78
CA ILE A 41 3.44 -0.04 -3.16
C ILE A 41 4.86 -0.56 -3.34
N ALA A 42 5.07 -1.45 -4.31
CA ALA A 42 6.41 -1.85 -4.73
C ALA A 42 6.79 -1.12 -6.03
N VAL A 43 8.05 -0.73 -6.15
CA VAL A 43 8.63 -0.25 -7.40
C VAL A 43 9.77 -1.19 -7.74
N GLY A 44 9.78 -1.73 -8.95
CA GLY A 44 10.88 -2.58 -9.38
C GLY A 44 11.57 -2.09 -10.63
N LYS A 45 12.57 -2.86 -11.03
CA LYS A 45 13.33 -2.65 -12.25
C LYS A 45 13.22 -3.88 -13.14
N VAL A 46 12.65 -3.72 -14.32
CA VAL A 46 12.43 -4.78 -15.31
C VAL A 46 13.01 -4.32 -16.63
N GLU A 47 13.94 -5.09 -17.21
CA GLU A 47 14.63 -4.73 -18.46
C GLU A 47 15.21 -3.30 -18.44
N ASN A 48 15.95 -2.96 -17.38
CA ASN A 48 16.47 -1.62 -17.08
C ASN A 48 15.44 -0.49 -17.01
N THR A 49 14.15 -0.82 -16.85
CA THR A 49 13.06 0.15 -16.75
C THR A 49 12.41 0.09 -15.38
N LEU A 50 12.25 1.24 -14.73
CA LEU A 50 11.50 1.32 -13.47
C LEU A 50 10.00 1.16 -13.72
N VAL A 51 9.37 0.26 -12.98
CA VAL A 51 7.94 -0.03 -13.04
C VAL A 51 7.32 0.03 -11.64
N VAL A 52 6.04 0.37 -11.57
CA VAL A 52 5.28 0.44 -10.32
C VAL A 52 4.35 -0.74 -10.26
N ASP A 53 4.22 -1.35 -9.08
CA ASP A 53 3.30 -2.44 -8.79
C ASP A 53 3.65 -3.71 -9.55
N LEU A 54 4.81 -4.28 -9.22
CA LEU A 54 5.31 -5.52 -9.81
C LEU A 54 4.31 -6.67 -9.65
N ASN A 55 4.02 -7.37 -10.74
CA ASN A 55 3.40 -8.69 -10.68
C ASN A 55 4.43 -9.78 -10.32
N GLY A 56 3.98 -11.04 -10.14
CA GLY A 56 4.85 -12.13 -9.72
C GLY A 56 5.97 -12.47 -10.71
N ILE A 57 5.73 -12.31 -12.02
CA ILE A 57 6.74 -12.56 -13.05
C ILE A 57 7.80 -11.45 -13.04
N GLU A 58 7.35 -10.19 -12.97
CA GLU A 58 8.22 -9.02 -12.90
C GLU A 58 9.10 -9.02 -11.65
N ASP A 59 8.55 -9.44 -10.50
CA ASP A 59 9.29 -9.59 -9.25
C ASP A 59 10.32 -10.74 -9.33
N GLN A 60 9.93 -11.88 -9.90
CA GLN A 60 10.81 -13.06 -9.98
C GLN A 60 11.99 -12.90 -10.96
N TYR A 61 11.76 -12.22 -12.09
CA TYR A 61 12.75 -12.08 -13.16
C TYR A 61 13.32 -10.66 -13.28
N GLY A 62 12.86 -9.73 -12.46
CA GLY A 62 13.34 -8.36 -12.40
C GLY A 62 14.74 -8.23 -11.83
N GLU A 63 15.30 -7.04 -12.02
CA GLU A 63 16.63 -6.64 -11.56
C GLU A 63 16.59 -6.00 -10.16
N GLY A 64 15.40 -5.65 -9.68
CA GLY A 64 15.22 -5.16 -8.32
C GLY A 64 13.77 -4.94 -7.92
N ASP A 65 13.54 -4.97 -6.61
CA ASP A 65 12.26 -4.75 -5.93
C ASP A 65 12.47 -3.75 -4.78
N MET A 66 11.64 -2.71 -4.74
CA MET A 66 11.67 -1.66 -3.72
C MET A 66 10.27 -1.42 -3.15
N PRO A 67 9.85 -2.19 -2.13
CA PRO A 67 8.63 -1.94 -1.37
C PRO A 67 8.74 -0.67 -0.52
N VAL A 68 7.73 0.18 -0.62
CA VAL A 68 7.62 1.45 0.11
C VAL A 68 6.23 1.54 0.75
N ALA A 69 6.16 1.88 2.03
CA ALA A 69 4.92 2.25 2.71
C ALA A 69 5.02 3.65 3.30
N MET A 70 3.91 4.39 3.26
CA MET A 70 3.86 5.76 3.76
C MET A 70 2.54 6.08 4.46
N MET A 71 2.62 7.05 5.38
CA MET A 71 1.51 7.86 5.87
C MET A 71 1.39 9.12 4.98
N PRO A 72 0.51 9.12 3.95
CA PRO A 72 0.56 10.11 2.88
C PRO A 72 0.21 11.52 3.33
N LYS A 73 -0.70 11.69 4.30
CA LYS A 73 -1.06 13.01 4.86
C LYS A 73 0.10 13.63 5.64
N LEU A 74 0.92 12.80 6.28
CA LEU A 74 2.08 13.25 7.06
C LEU A 74 3.37 13.32 6.22
N GLY A 75 3.37 12.69 5.04
CA GLY A 75 4.56 12.58 4.19
C GLY A 75 5.64 11.66 4.76
N TYR A 76 5.31 10.79 5.72
CA TYR A 76 6.28 9.93 6.40
C TYR A 76 6.36 8.55 5.74
N ILE A 77 7.59 8.09 5.49
CA ILE A 77 7.86 6.72 5.09
C ILE A 77 7.88 5.85 6.35
N THR A 78 7.07 4.78 6.36
CA THR A 78 6.96 3.82 7.46
C THR A 78 7.63 2.49 7.14
N LEU A 79 7.84 2.19 5.85
CA LEU A 79 8.63 1.07 5.38
C LEU A 79 9.36 1.47 4.11
N LEU A 80 10.64 1.10 4.04
CA LEU A 80 11.45 1.19 2.83
C LEU A 80 12.39 -0.01 2.83
N GLN A 81 12.24 -0.84 1.81
CA GLN A 81 13.13 -1.97 1.54
C GLN A 81 13.57 -1.85 0.08
N ALA A 82 14.76 -2.31 -0.23
CA ALA A 82 15.25 -2.39 -1.60
C ALA A 82 16.13 -3.64 -1.73
N ASP A 83 15.82 -4.47 -2.71
CA ASP A 83 16.61 -5.62 -3.12
C ASP A 83 16.92 -5.52 -4.62
N GLY A 84 18.07 -6.05 -5.04
CA GLY A 84 18.57 -5.93 -6.40
C GLY A 84 19.38 -4.66 -6.67
N SER A 85 19.47 -4.26 -7.94
CA SER A 85 20.42 -3.24 -8.41
C SER A 85 19.72 -1.96 -8.88
N PHE A 86 19.90 -0.89 -8.11
CA PHE A 86 19.46 0.46 -8.46
C PHE A 86 20.66 1.42 -8.43
N THR A 87 20.80 2.27 -9.44
CA THR A 87 21.68 3.45 -9.30
C THR A 87 21.07 4.44 -8.29
N PRO A 88 21.85 5.37 -7.72
CA PRO A 88 21.32 6.43 -6.88
C PRO A 88 20.18 7.22 -7.54
N GLU A 89 20.31 7.53 -8.84
CA GLU A 89 19.28 8.24 -9.60
C GLU A 89 18.02 7.39 -9.81
N GLU A 90 18.18 6.08 -10.08
CA GLU A 90 17.06 5.15 -10.20
C GLU A 90 16.32 4.99 -8.88
N PHE A 91 17.04 4.91 -7.76
CA PHE A 91 16.45 4.83 -6.44
C PHE A 91 15.61 6.08 -6.11
N GLU A 92 16.16 7.28 -6.34
CA GLU A 92 15.44 8.54 -6.13
C GLU A 92 14.19 8.66 -7.00
N ARG A 93 14.31 8.29 -8.28
CA ARG A 93 13.20 8.29 -9.23
C ARG A 93 12.14 7.26 -8.83
N GLY A 94 12.56 6.06 -8.45
CA GLY A 94 11.68 4.99 -8.00
C GLY A 94 10.91 5.40 -6.74
N LEU A 95 11.57 6.05 -5.78
CA LEU A 95 10.90 6.56 -4.58
C LEU A 95 9.89 7.67 -4.91
N ALA A 96 10.18 8.51 -5.91
CA ALA A 96 9.22 9.50 -6.41
C ALA A 96 8.01 8.85 -7.10
N MET A 97 8.22 7.78 -7.87
CA MET A 97 7.15 6.99 -8.49
C MET A 97 6.28 6.31 -7.42
N ALA A 98 6.91 5.70 -6.41
CA ALA A 98 6.22 5.07 -5.27
C ALA A 98 5.31 6.07 -4.55
N ARG A 99 5.83 7.27 -4.24
CA ARG A 99 5.04 8.36 -3.63
C ARG A 99 3.77 8.67 -4.42
N GLN A 100 3.88 8.85 -5.74
CA GLN A 100 2.72 9.18 -6.58
C GLN A 100 1.69 8.06 -6.60
N ALA A 101 2.12 6.80 -6.69
CA ALA A 101 1.23 5.64 -6.69
C ALA A 101 0.53 5.46 -5.33
N ILE A 102 1.26 5.64 -4.23
CA ILE A 102 0.74 5.59 -2.87
C ILE A 102 -0.39 6.60 -2.67
N TYR A 103 -0.29 7.82 -3.20
CA TYR A 103 -1.39 8.79 -3.12
C TYR A 103 -2.67 8.31 -3.80
N ARG A 104 -2.55 7.58 -4.93
CA ARG A 104 -3.72 7.00 -5.61
C ARG A 104 -4.34 5.89 -4.76
N LEU A 105 -3.51 5.02 -4.18
CA LEU A 105 -3.96 3.94 -3.31
C LEU A 105 -4.64 4.45 -2.04
N TYR A 106 -4.08 5.53 -1.46
CA TYR A 106 -4.63 6.21 -0.29
C TYR A 106 -6.05 6.73 -0.50
N GLU A 107 -6.34 7.34 -1.66
CA GLU A 107 -7.71 7.74 -2.00
C GLU A 107 -8.64 6.53 -2.19
N GLY A 108 -8.11 5.41 -2.69
CA GLY A 108 -8.80 4.12 -2.72
C GLY A 108 -9.19 3.62 -1.33
N GLN A 109 -8.26 3.62 -0.37
CA GLN A 109 -8.52 3.25 1.02
C GLN A 109 -9.60 4.14 1.66
N LYS A 110 -9.49 5.46 1.49
CA LYS A 110 -10.49 6.42 1.99
C LYS A 110 -11.87 6.18 1.38
N LYS A 111 -11.95 5.90 0.07
CA LYS A 111 -13.21 5.60 -0.61
C LYS A 111 -13.85 4.31 -0.07
N ALA A 112 -13.04 3.28 0.18
CA ALA A 112 -13.52 2.01 0.75
C ALA A 112 -14.12 2.21 2.14
N LEU A 113 -13.40 2.89 3.05
CA LEU A 113 -13.88 3.20 4.40
C LEU A 113 -15.15 4.06 4.36
N ARG A 114 -15.17 5.12 3.53
CA ARG A 114 -16.33 6.00 3.40
C ARG A 114 -17.58 5.25 2.92
N ARG A 115 -17.44 4.34 1.95
CA ARG A 115 -18.56 3.53 1.45
C ARG A 115 -19.20 2.73 2.59
N LYS A 116 -18.39 2.04 3.40
CA LYS A 116 -18.90 1.25 4.53
C LYS A 116 -19.65 2.13 5.55
N TYR A 117 -19.09 3.26 5.95
CA TYR A 117 -19.76 4.15 6.92
C TYR A 117 -21.07 4.74 6.38
N LEU A 118 -21.16 4.99 5.07
CA LEU A 118 -22.41 5.45 4.45
C LEU A 118 -23.47 4.35 4.41
N GLU A 119 -23.09 3.09 4.18
CA GLU A 119 -24.01 1.95 4.24
C GLU A 119 -24.56 1.75 5.65
N ILE A 120 -23.69 1.77 6.66
CA ILE A 120 -24.11 1.70 8.08
C ILE A 120 -25.07 2.86 8.43
N ALA A 121 -24.76 4.08 8.00
CA ALA A 121 -25.61 5.24 8.27
C ALA A 121 -27.01 5.10 7.66
N LYS A 122 -27.12 4.50 6.46
CA LYS A 122 -28.42 4.23 5.82
C LYS A 122 -29.21 3.18 6.58
N GLU A 123 -28.59 2.05 6.92
CA GLU A 123 -29.23 0.98 7.68
C GLU A 123 -29.78 1.46 9.03
N VAL A 124 -29.02 2.30 9.74
CA VAL A 124 -29.46 2.91 11.00
C VAL A 124 -30.63 3.88 10.78
N SER A 125 -30.65 4.61 9.67
CA SER A 125 -31.75 5.56 9.36
C SER A 125 -33.03 4.89 8.86
N GLU A 126 -32.95 3.72 8.25
CA GLU A 126 -34.08 2.96 7.70
C GLU A 126 -34.65 1.93 8.69
N GLY A 127 -33.86 1.52 9.70
CA GLY A 127 -34.24 0.53 10.73
C GLY A 127 -34.71 1.10 12.07
N GLY A 128 -35.05 2.40 12.14
CA GLY A 128 -35.49 3.10 13.35
C GLY A 128 -36.97 3.46 13.35
#